data_AF-A0A3M1TMS3-F1
#
_entry.id   AF-A0A3M1TMS3-F1
#
_cell.length_a   1.000
_cell.length_b   1.000
_cell.length_c   1.000
_cell.angle_alpha   90.00
_cell.angle_beta   90.00
_cell.angle_gamma   90.00
#
_symmetry.space_group_name_H-M   'P 1'
#
loop_
_entity.id
_entity.type
_entity.pdbx_description
1 polymer ?
#
loop_
_entity_poly.entity_id
_entity_poly.type
_entity_poly.pdbx_seq_one_letter_code
_entity_poly.pdbx_strand_id
1 'polypeptide(L)'
;MPEEQEAPASGGEEAPSGAADAPAATEAQPDADAALSETSETSDSEGPKGLAQAGPVGCAGLRHALMKERRRARAAQRKLEKERRALAKEREALEALAASIDEKRAALEEETRRLQALLEALEEKEKAAPPQAAAASPPQPSKVQAAPPAQHPPPPPTPEQIAHLVKVVSGMKAKAAAAMLQELDLRLAAEVVRGMKTRDAGKVMGLLPPDFAAAVARRLARGRQG
;
A
#
# COMPACT_ATOMS: atom_id res chain seq x y z
N MET A 1 -29.59 54.13 23.13
CA MET A 1 -28.40 55.00 23.23
C MET A 1 -27.63 54.58 24.47
N PRO A 2 -26.34 54.20 24.42
CA PRO A 2 -25.45 53.94 23.28
C PRO A 2 -25.10 52.43 23.18
N GLU A 3 -24.77 51.83 22.03
CA GLU A 3 -23.56 51.99 21.22
C GLU A 3 -22.27 51.88 22.03
N GLU A 4 -21.72 50.68 22.15
CA GLU A 4 -20.28 50.49 22.29
C GLU A 4 -19.79 49.59 21.16
N GLN A 5 -19.34 50.29 20.12
CA GLN A 5 -18.38 49.82 19.15
C GLN A 5 -17.02 49.72 19.83
N GLU A 6 -16.37 48.56 19.77
CA GLU A 6 -14.92 48.49 19.86
C GLU A 6 -14.40 47.47 18.83
N ALA A 7 -13.98 47.99 17.69
CA ALA A 7 -12.82 47.47 16.98
C ALA A 7 -11.57 48.05 17.68
N PRO A 8 -10.43 47.33 17.76
CA PRO A 8 -9.42 47.52 16.71
C PRO A 8 -8.46 46.32 16.50
N ALA A 9 -7.44 46.57 15.67
CA ALA A 9 -6.28 45.73 15.28
C ALA A 9 -6.56 44.85 14.05
N SER A 10 -6.23 45.23 12.81
CA SER A 10 -4.99 45.88 12.35
C SER A 10 -3.75 45.17 12.89
N GLY A 11 -3.54 43.94 12.43
CA GLY A 11 -2.26 43.23 12.50
C GLY A 11 -1.95 42.71 11.11
N GLY A 12 -1.12 43.44 10.37
CA GLY A 12 -0.47 42.90 9.20
C GLY A 12 0.59 41.91 9.64
N GLU A 13 0.59 40.72 9.05
CA GLU A 13 1.73 39.82 9.12
C GLU A 13 1.94 39.20 7.73
N GLU A 14 3.05 39.64 7.14
CA GLU A 14 3.93 38.96 6.21
C GLU A 14 3.38 37.76 5.44
N ALA A 15 3.24 37.94 4.13
CA ALA A 15 3.31 36.83 3.19
C ALA A 15 4.76 36.34 3.10
N PRO A 16 5.08 35.10 3.53
CA PRO A 16 6.36 34.51 3.18
C PRO A 16 6.35 34.15 1.69
N SER A 17 7.27 34.79 0.97
CA SER A 17 7.85 34.38 -0.31
C SER A 17 7.97 32.85 -0.39
N GLY A 18 7.06 32.22 -1.13
CA GLY A 18 7.09 30.81 -1.46
C GLY A 18 8.22 30.52 -2.44
N ALA A 19 9.44 30.38 -1.92
CA ALA A 19 10.52 29.70 -2.60
C ALA A 19 10.12 28.24 -2.80
N ALA A 20 9.91 27.87 -4.07
CA ALA A 20 9.76 26.50 -4.51
C ALA A 20 11.10 25.78 -4.34
N ASP A 21 11.32 25.20 -3.16
CA ASP A 21 12.35 24.19 -2.95
C ASP A 21 11.65 22.83 -2.90
N ALA A 22 11.74 22.11 -4.02
CA ALA A 22 11.25 20.74 -4.13
C ALA A 22 12.11 19.84 -3.23
N PRO A 23 11.56 19.14 -2.23
CA PRO A 23 12.32 18.10 -1.57
C PRO A 23 12.47 16.94 -2.54
N ALA A 24 13.70 16.78 -3.04
CA ALA A 24 14.18 15.56 -3.64
C ALA A 24 13.69 14.37 -2.82
N ALA A 25 12.93 13.50 -3.47
CA ALA A 25 12.51 12.22 -2.94
C ALA A 25 13.75 11.46 -2.46
N THR A 26 14.00 11.51 -1.16
CA THR A 26 14.94 10.62 -0.50
C THR A 26 14.26 9.27 -0.50
N GLU A 27 14.65 8.43 -1.45
CA GLU A 27 14.44 6.99 -1.41
C GLU A 27 14.91 6.49 -0.04
N ALA A 28 13.95 6.30 0.86
CA ALA A 28 14.14 5.51 2.06
C ALA A 28 14.41 4.08 1.59
N GLN A 29 15.69 3.74 1.50
CA GLN A 29 16.13 2.35 1.42
C GLN A 29 15.54 1.62 2.63
N PRO A 30 14.78 0.54 2.43
CA PRO A 30 14.45 -0.33 3.54
C PRO A 30 15.76 -1.00 3.99
N ASP A 31 16.14 -0.75 5.25
CA ASP A 31 17.13 -1.52 5.99
C ASP A 31 16.68 -3.00 6.04
N ALA A 32 16.97 -3.71 4.96
CA ALA A 32 16.81 -5.15 4.83
C ALA A 32 18.19 -5.78 5.04
N ASP A 33 18.69 -5.76 6.27
CA ASP A 33 19.69 -6.73 6.73
C ASP A 33 19.62 -6.86 8.26
N ALA A 34 18.45 -7.29 8.73
CA ALA A 34 18.36 -8.10 9.94
C ALA A 34 18.91 -9.49 9.61
N ALA A 35 20.24 -9.55 9.40
CA ALA A 35 20.99 -10.78 9.44
C ALA A 35 20.86 -11.32 10.87
N LEU A 36 19.98 -12.31 11.00
CA LEU A 36 20.01 -13.31 12.05
C LEU A 36 21.35 -14.05 11.93
N SER A 37 22.41 -13.43 12.43
CA SER A 37 23.67 -14.12 12.68
C SER A 37 23.44 -14.98 13.90
N GLU A 38 23.23 -16.25 13.59
CA GLU A 38 23.33 -17.41 14.45
C GLU A 38 24.27 -17.17 15.63
N THR A 39 23.72 -17.35 16.83
CA THR A 39 24.46 -17.54 18.05
C THR A 39 25.31 -18.79 17.90
N SER A 40 26.55 -18.63 17.45
CA SER A 40 27.58 -19.64 17.61
C SER A 40 27.85 -19.82 19.11
N GLU A 41 27.34 -20.92 19.64
CA GLU A 41 27.88 -21.57 20.82
C GLU A 41 29.38 -21.82 20.61
N THR A 42 30.23 -20.93 21.12
CA THR A 42 31.59 -21.31 21.50
C THR A 42 31.54 -21.67 22.98
N SER A 43 31.20 -22.94 23.22
CA SER A 43 31.80 -23.69 24.32
C SER A 43 33.30 -23.76 24.05
N ASP A 44 34.12 -23.11 24.87
CA ASP A 44 35.34 -23.72 25.41
C ASP A 44 36.02 -22.78 26.41
N SER A 45 36.48 -23.40 27.50
CA SER A 45 37.64 -23.05 28.35
C SER A 45 37.83 -21.56 28.73
N GLU A 46 37.88 -21.12 29.99
CA GLU A 46 38.75 -21.60 31.06
C GLU A 46 38.22 -21.01 32.39
N GLY A 47 38.25 -21.78 33.46
CA GLY A 47 37.86 -21.30 34.79
C GLY A 47 38.84 -20.25 35.32
N PRO A 48 38.38 -19.16 35.98
CA PRO A 48 39.26 -18.23 36.65
C PRO A 48 39.70 -18.82 38.00
N LYS A 49 40.74 -19.65 37.99
CA LYS A 49 41.55 -19.90 39.19
C LYS A 49 42.47 -18.70 39.42
N GLY A 50 41.92 -17.67 40.06
CA GLY A 50 42.67 -16.48 40.44
C GLY A 50 41.91 -15.68 41.47
N LEU A 51 41.93 -16.12 42.72
CA LEU A 51 41.64 -15.29 43.89
C LEU A 51 42.79 -14.27 44.05
N ALA A 52 42.91 -13.36 43.09
CA ALA A 52 43.79 -12.22 43.18
C ALA A 52 43.17 -11.25 44.20
N GLN A 53 43.95 -10.93 45.23
CA GLN A 53 43.62 -10.04 46.33
C GLN A 53 42.90 -8.78 45.81
N ALA A 54 41.69 -8.56 46.29
CA ALA A 54 40.97 -7.30 46.09
C ALA A 54 41.74 -6.19 46.82
N GLY A 55 42.63 -5.52 46.09
CA GLY A 55 43.23 -4.28 46.54
C GLY A 55 42.13 -3.26 46.88
N PRO A 56 42.34 -2.38 47.87
CA PRO A 56 41.33 -1.44 48.32
C PRO A 56 40.89 -0.58 47.13
N VAL A 57 39.61 -0.71 46.74
CA VAL A 57 38.94 0.18 45.80
C VAL A 57 38.94 1.57 46.43
N GLY A 58 39.95 2.37 46.12
CA GLY A 58 40.03 3.75 46.58
C GLY A 58 38.79 4.53 46.11
N CYS A 59 38.39 5.55 46.87
CA CYS A 59 37.19 6.37 46.63
C CYS A 59 37.04 6.91 45.19
N ALA A 60 38.14 6.99 44.42
CA ALA A 60 38.12 7.34 43.00
C ALA A 60 37.34 6.35 42.11
N GLY A 61 37.37 5.05 42.42
CA GLY A 61 36.67 4.02 41.65
C GLY A 61 35.15 4.15 41.71
N LEU A 62 34.61 4.49 42.90
CA LEU A 62 33.17 4.67 43.12
C LEU A 62 32.62 5.84 42.30
N ARG A 63 33.34 6.97 42.27
CA ARG A 63 32.95 8.15 41.49
C ARG A 63 32.90 7.85 39.99
N HIS A 64 33.87 7.09 39.48
CA HIS A 64 33.88 6.67 38.07
C HIS A 64 32.72 5.73 37.75
N ALA A 65 32.42 4.76 38.62
CA ALA A 65 31.29 3.85 38.46
C ALA A 65 29.94 4.60 38.41
N LEU A 66 29.69 5.52 39.34
CA LEU A 66 28.48 6.36 39.36
C LEU A 66 28.35 7.23 38.10
N MET A 67 29.46 7.81 37.63
CA MET A 67 29.46 8.59 36.39
C MET A 67 29.14 7.72 35.16
N LYS A 68 29.66 6.48 35.11
CA LYS A 68 29.39 5.51 34.03
C LYS A 68 27.93 5.07 34.04
N GLU A 69 27.37 4.79 35.21
CA GLU A 69 25.96 4.43 35.36
C GLU A 69 25.04 5.59 34.95
N ARG A 70 25.32 6.82 35.39
CA ARG A 70 24.56 8.01 34.98
C ARG A 70 24.61 8.23 33.47
N ARG A 71 25.75 7.96 32.82
CA ARG A 71 25.88 8.00 31.35
C ARG A 71 24.99 6.94 30.68
N ARG A 72 24.97 5.71 31.20
CA ARG A 72 24.10 4.63 30.70
C ARG A 72 22.62 4.96 30.86
N ALA A 73 22.21 5.47 32.03
CA ALA A 73 20.84 5.89 32.30
C ALA A 73 20.39 7.00 31.33
N ARG A 74 21.22 8.03 31.11
CA ARG A 74 20.94 9.10 30.14
C ARG A 74 20.85 8.58 28.70
N ALA A 75 21.71 7.63 28.32
CA ALA A 75 21.65 7.01 26.99
C ALA A 75 20.35 6.21 26.80
N ALA A 76 19.91 5.46 27.83
CA ALA A 76 18.64 4.74 27.81
C ALA A 76 17.44 5.71 27.73
N GLN A 77 17.45 6.80 28.51
CA GLN A 77 16.41 7.84 28.42
C GLN A 77 16.32 8.45 27.02
N ARG A 78 17.45 8.78 26.40
CA ARG A 78 17.47 9.31 25.02
C ARG A 78 16.93 8.31 24.00
N LYS A 79 17.16 7.00 24.19
CA LYS A 79 16.58 5.96 23.32
C LYS A 79 15.06 5.90 23.48
N LEU A 80 14.57 5.85 24.72
CA LEU A 80 13.13 5.86 25.00
C LEU A 80 12.43 7.12 24.47
N GLU A 81 13.06 8.30 24.59
CA GLU A 81 12.52 9.54 24.03
C GLU A 81 12.46 9.50 22.50
N LYS A 82 13.48 8.94 21.83
CA LYS A 82 13.46 8.74 20.38
C LYS A 82 12.35 7.80 19.94
N GLU A 83 12.18 6.67 20.63
CA GLU A 83 11.11 5.71 20.37
C GLU A 83 9.73 6.34 20.58
N ARG A 84 9.54 7.10 21.67
CA ARG A 84 8.29 7.84 21.90
C ARG A 84 7.99 8.86 20.80
N ARG A 85 9.01 9.58 20.33
CA ARG A 85 8.86 10.53 19.22
C ARG A 85 8.53 9.81 17.90
N ALA A 86 9.13 8.64 17.65
CA ALA A 86 8.82 7.83 16.48
C ALA A 86 7.35 7.35 16.51
N LEU A 87 6.91 6.80 17.64
CA LEU A 87 5.52 6.38 17.83
C LEU A 87 4.52 7.54 17.72
N ALA A 88 4.88 8.74 18.19
CA ALA A 88 4.05 9.93 18.03
C ALA A 88 3.86 10.30 16.56
N LYS A 89 4.94 10.28 15.76
CA LYS A 89 4.87 10.53 14.31
C LYS A 89 4.04 9.46 13.58
N GLU A 90 4.17 8.20 13.96
CA GLU A 90 3.36 7.13 13.39
C GLU A 90 1.87 7.33 13.70
N ARG A 91 1.52 7.73 14.93
CA ARG A 91 0.13 8.06 15.28
C ARG A 91 -0.42 9.22 14.47
N GLU A 92 0.34 10.30 14.35
CA GLU A 92 -0.02 11.46 13.53
C GLU A 92 -0.23 11.07 12.06
N ALA A 93 0.64 10.23 11.49
CA ALA A 93 0.48 9.73 10.12
C ALA A 93 -0.78 8.86 9.95
N LEU A 94 -1.11 8.02 10.95
CA LEU A 94 -2.32 7.21 10.94
C LEU A 94 -3.59 8.06 11.06
N GLU A 95 -3.58 9.08 11.91
CA GLU A 95 -4.69 10.03 12.06
C GLU A 95 -4.92 10.82 10.76
N ALA A 96 -3.85 11.28 10.10
CA ALA A 96 -3.95 11.95 8.80
C ALA A 96 -4.51 11.03 7.70
N LEU A 97 -4.09 9.75 7.69
CA LEU A 97 -4.60 8.76 6.74
C LEU A 97 -6.07 8.44 7.01
N ALA A 98 -6.50 8.35 8.27
CA ALA A 98 -7.90 8.18 8.65
C ALA A 98 -8.76 9.36 8.18
N ALA A 99 -8.31 10.59 8.41
CA ALA A 99 -9.00 11.80 7.93
C ALA A 99 -9.17 11.82 6.40
N SER A 100 -8.15 11.42 5.64
CA SER A 100 -8.25 11.31 4.17
C SER A 100 -9.23 10.23 3.70
N ILE A 101 -9.34 9.12 4.44
CA ILE A 101 -10.35 8.08 4.12
C ILE A 101 -11.75 8.63 4.33
N ASP A 102 -11.99 9.33 5.43
CA ASP A 102 -13.30 9.89 5.76
C ASP A 102 -13.70 11.00 4.77
N GLU A 103 -12.76 11.86 4.36
CA GLU A 103 -12.98 12.85 3.29
C GLU A 103 -13.39 12.18 1.97
N LYS A 104 -12.68 11.12 1.56
CA LYS A 104 -13.02 10.36 0.33
C LYS A 104 -14.37 9.66 0.42
N ARG A 105 -14.75 9.16 1.61
CA ARG A 105 -16.07 8.57 1.83
C ARG A 105 -17.17 9.63 1.71
N ALA A 106 -17.00 10.79 2.33
CA ALA A 106 -17.94 11.89 2.19
C ALA A 106 -18.10 12.34 0.72
N ALA A 107 -17.01 12.46 -0.03
CA ALA A 107 -17.05 12.78 -1.45
C ALA A 107 -17.83 11.73 -2.27
N LEU A 108 -17.61 10.43 -2.01
CA LEU A 108 -18.35 9.35 -2.68
C LEU A 108 -19.85 9.35 -2.33
N GLU A 109 -20.20 9.70 -1.09
CA GLU A 109 -21.60 9.84 -0.67
C GLU A 109 -22.28 11.01 -1.38
N GLU A 110 -21.60 12.15 -1.53
CA GLU A 110 -22.09 13.31 -2.29
C GLU A 110 -22.29 12.97 -3.78
N GLU A 111 -21.33 12.28 -4.40
CA GLU A 111 -21.45 11.80 -5.78
C GLU A 111 -22.63 10.82 -5.93
N THR A 112 -22.78 9.88 -4.99
CA THR A 112 -23.89 8.92 -4.98
C THR A 112 -25.23 9.65 -4.88
N ARG A 113 -25.34 10.64 -4.01
CA ARG A 113 -26.54 11.48 -3.85
C ARG A 113 -26.85 12.26 -5.13
N ARG A 114 -25.82 12.81 -5.79
CA ARG A 114 -25.97 13.50 -7.07
C ARG A 114 -26.51 12.58 -8.16
N LEU A 115 -25.99 11.35 -8.25
CA LEU A 115 -26.46 10.36 -9.21
C LEU A 115 -27.90 9.92 -8.94
N GLN A 116 -28.26 9.70 -7.67
CA GLN A 116 -29.64 9.39 -7.29
C GLN A 116 -30.61 10.51 -7.69
N ALA A 117 -30.27 11.78 -7.43
CA ALA A 117 -31.10 12.91 -7.85
C ALA A 117 -31.26 13.00 -9.38
N LEU A 118 -30.22 12.64 -10.16
CA LEU A 118 -30.32 12.58 -11.61
C LEU A 118 -31.22 11.45 -12.09
N LEU A 119 -31.18 10.28 -11.43
CA LEU A 119 -32.07 9.16 -11.75
C LEU A 119 -33.52 9.51 -11.44
N GLU A 120 -33.81 10.10 -10.28
CA GLU A 120 -35.16 10.56 -9.93
C GLU A 120 -35.68 11.60 -10.91
N ALA A 121 -34.84 12.57 -11.32
CA ALA A 121 -35.22 13.56 -12.31
C ALA A 121 -35.47 12.96 -13.71
N LEU A 122 -34.78 11.87 -14.07
CA LEU A 122 -35.07 11.13 -15.31
C LEU A 122 -36.39 10.36 -15.21
N GLU A 123 -36.66 9.71 -14.08
CA GLU A 123 -37.93 9.03 -13.84
C GLU A 123 -39.12 10.01 -13.85
N GLU A 124 -38.97 11.20 -13.28
CA GLU A 124 -39.99 12.24 -13.34
C GLU A 124 -40.20 12.75 -14.78
N LYS A 125 -39.12 12.91 -15.56
CA LYS A 125 -39.21 13.26 -16.99
C LYS A 125 -39.90 12.17 -17.81
N GLU A 126 -39.64 10.90 -17.53
CA GLU A 126 -40.34 9.77 -18.17
C GLU A 126 -41.84 9.76 -17.83
N LYS A 127 -42.20 10.03 -16.57
CA LYS A 127 -43.61 10.12 -16.13
C LYS A 127 -44.33 11.35 -16.71
N ALA A 128 -43.63 12.47 -16.86
CA ALA A 128 -44.19 13.72 -17.38
C ALA A 128 -44.25 13.77 -18.91
N ALA A 129 -43.50 12.92 -19.61
CA ALA A 129 -43.62 12.76 -21.04
C ALA A 129 -45.02 12.19 -21.37
N PRO A 130 -45.90 12.93 -22.06
CA PRO A 130 -47.21 12.41 -22.43
C PRO A 130 -47.01 11.16 -23.32
N PRO A 131 -47.91 10.17 -23.25
CA PRO A 131 -47.91 9.04 -24.18
C PRO A 131 -48.24 9.56 -25.59
N GLN A 132 -47.23 10.10 -26.28
CA GLN A 132 -47.37 10.48 -27.68
C GLN A 132 -47.38 9.20 -28.52
N ALA A 133 -48.61 8.82 -28.86
CA ALA A 133 -49.01 8.09 -30.05
C ALA A 133 -48.33 6.72 -30.25
N ALA A 134 -48.83 5.74 -29.49
CA ALA A 134 -49.09 4.41 -30.02
C ALA A 134 -50.16 4.50 -31.13
N ALA A 135 -49.81 5.00 -32.31
CA ALA A 135 -50.67 4.97 -33.48
C ALA A 135 -49.84 5.03 -34.77
N ALA A 136 -49.13 3.95 -35.06
CA ALA A 136 -48.86 3.39 -36.40
C ALA A 136 -47.62 2.48 -36.34
N SER A 137 -47.85 1.17 -36.24
CA SER A 137 -46.82 0.18 -36.53
C SER A 137 -46.45 0.21 -38.02
N PRO A 138 -45.16 -0.01 -38.35
CA PRO A 138 -44.78 -0.99 -39.35
C PRO A 138 -44.10 -2.21 -38.67
N PRO A 139 -43.92 -3.32 -39.39
CA PRO A 139 -44.12 -4.67 -38.88
C PRO A 139 -43.00 -5.18 -37.99
N GLN A 140 -43.37 -6.14 -37.13
CA GLN A 140 -42.48 -6.88 -36.25
C GLN A 140 -41.27 -7.46 -37.01
N PRO A 141 -40.03 -7.14 -36.62
CA PRO A 141 -38.93 -8.06 -36.83
C PRO A 141 -39.04 -9.13 -35.74
N SER A 142 -39.35 -10.35 -36.19
CA SER A 142 -38.91 -11.64 -35.68
C SER A 142 -38.32 -11.65 -34.26
N LYS A 143 -38.89 -12.54 -33.42
CA LYS A 143 -38.21 -13.16 -32.27
C LYS A 143 -36.90 -13.81 -32.72
N VAL A 144 -35.87 -13.03 -32.97
CA VAL A 144 -34.50 -13.45 -32.77
C VAL A 144 -34.38 -13.38 -31.25
N GLN A 145 -34.29 -14.55 -30.61
CA GLN A 145 -33.65 -14.62 -29.30
C GLN A 145 -32.38 -13.80 -29.44
N ALA A 146 -32.39 -12.58 -28.89
CA ALA A 146 -31.18 -11.79 -28.76
C ALA A 146 -30.29 -12.65 -27.90
N ALA A 147 -29.37 -13.37 -28.56
CA ALA A 147 -28.17 -13.85 -27.93
C ALA A 147 -27.67 -12.69 -27.07
N PRO A 148 -27.34 -12.93 -25.78
CA PRO A 148 -26.79 -11.89 -24.92
C PRO A 148 -25.76 -11.13 -25.75
N PRO A 149 -25.83 -9.78 -25.81
CA PRO A 149 -25.03 -8.98 -26.73
C PRO A 149 -23.63 -9.52 -26.63
N ALA A 150 -23.14 -10.09 -27.75
CA ALA A 150 -21.87 -10.79 -27.79
C ALA A 150 -20.88 -9.85 -27.12
N GLN A 151 -20.48 -10.22 -25.89
CA GLN A 151 -19.59 -9.42 -25.07
C GLN A 151 -18.42 -9.17 -25.99
N HIS A 152 -18.21 -7.92 -26.39
CA HIS A 152 -17.06 -7.55 -27.19
C HIS A 152 -15.87 -8.22 -26.51
N PRO A 153 -15.13 -9.11 -27.19
CA PRO A 153 -14.00 -9.78 -26.56
C PRO A 153 -13.16 -8.67 -25.95
N PRO A 154 -12.88 -8.74 -24.62
CA PRO A 154 -12.18 -7.67 -23.94
C PRO A 154 -10.93 -7.35 -24.76
N PRO A 155 -10.65 -6.05 -25.01
CA PRO A 155 -9.51 -5.66 -25.80
C PRO A 155 -8.26 -6.35 -25.25
N PRO A 156 -7.37 -6.87 -26.11
CA PRO A 156 -6.19 -7.57 -25.63
C PRO A 156 -5.43 -6.65 -24.68
N PRO A 157 -4.97 -7.18 -23.53
CA PRO A 157 -4.29 -6.37 -22.53
C PRO A 157 -3.07 -5.71 -23.16
N THR A 158 -2.91 -4.41 -22.90
CA THR A 158 -1.77 -3.66 -23.45
C THR A 158 -0.48 -4.12 -22.78
N PRO A 159 0.68 -4.06 -23.46
CA PRO A 159 1.95 -4.50 -22.88
C PRO A 159 2.31 -3.73 -21.58
N GLU A 160 1.86 -2.48 -21.47
CA GLU A 160 2.05 -1.66 -20.26
C GLU A 160 1.26 -2.21 -19.06
N GLN A 161 0.02 -2.66 -19.28
CA GLN A 161 -0.79 -3.29 -18.24
C GLN A 161 -0.15 -4.59 -17.76
N ILE A 162 0.41 -5.39 -18.68
CA ILE A 162 1.12 -6.62 -18.34
C ILE A 162 2.37 -6.31 -17.51
N ALA A 163 3.17 -5.32 -17.91
CA ALA A 163 4.37 -4.91 -17.18
C ALA A 163 4.03 -4.41 -15.75
N HIS A 164 2.96 -3.64 -15.62
CA HIS A 164 2.46 -3.22 -14.32
C HIS A 164 2.02 -4.42 -13.46
N LEU A 165 1.25 -5.36 -14.04
CA LEU A 165 0.82 -6.56 -13.33
C LEU A 165 2.01 -7.41 -12.87
N VAL A 166 3.03 -7.57 -13.72
CA VAL A 166 4.28 -8.26 -13.36
C VAL A 166 4.95 -7.59 -12.17
N LYS A 167 5.03 -6.25 -12.15
CA LYS A 167 5.62 -5.50 -11.03
C LYS A 167 4.83 -5.70 -9.73
N VAL A 168 3.51 -5.65 -9.80
CA VAL A 168 2.64 -5.88 -8.63
C VAL A 168 2.79 -7.32 -8.12
N VAL A 169 2.64 -8.31 -9.00
CA VAL A 169 2.69 -9.74 -8.64
C VAL A 169 4.07 -10.15 -8.11
N SER A 170 5.16 -9.60 -8.67
CA SER A 170 6.53 -9.87 -8.18
C SER A 170 6.83 -9.24 -6.82
N GLY A 171 6.12 -8.18 -6.43
CA GLY A 171 6.22 -7.57 -5.09
C GLY A 171 5.44 -8.33 -4.01
N MET A 172 4.58 -9.28 -4.38
CA MET A 172 3.73 -10.03 -3.44
C MET A 172 4.42 -11.29 -2.92
N LYS A 173 3.93 -11.81 -1.79
CA LYS A 173 4.33 -13.13 -1.29
C LYS A 173 3.90 -14.21 -2.28
N ALA A 174 4.77 -15.21 -2.51
CA ALA A 174 4.57 -16.24 -3.55
C ALA A 174 3.21 -16.98 -3.45
N LYS A 175 2.71 -17.23 -2.23
CA LYS A 175 1.39 -17.87 -2.01
C LYS A 175 0.22 -16.99 -2.48
N ALA A 176 0.29 -15.68 -2.24
CA ALA A 176 -0.75 -14.75 -2.67
C ALA A 176 -0.70 -14.51 -4.18
N ALA A 177 0.51 -14.40 -4.75
CA ALA A 177 0.71 -14.35 -6.20
C ALA A 177 0.12 -15.58 -6.92
N ALA A 178 0.33 -16.78 -6.37
CA ALA A 178 -0.23 -18.02 -6.92
C ALA A 178 -1.77 -18.06 -6.87
N ALA A 179 -2.39 -17.52 -5.81
CA ALA A 179 -3.84 -17.42 -5.73
C ALA A 179 -4.40 -16.46 -6.80
N MET A 180 -3.80 -15.27 -6.94
CA MET A 180 -4.19 -14.33 -7.99
C MET A 180 -4.03 -14.90 -9.41
N LEU A 181 -2.94 -15.64 -9.67
CA LEU A 181 -2.70 -16.24 -10.98
C LEU A 181 -3.74 -17.30 -11.36
N GLN A 182 -4.41 -17.93 -10.39
CA GLN A 182 -5.50 -18.89 -10.67
C GLN A 182 -6.79 -18.20 -11.10
N GLU A 183 -7.02 -16.97 -10.65
CA GLU A 183 -8.20 -16.18 -11.01
C GLU A 183 -8.06 -15.51 -12.38
N LEU A 184 -6.82 -15.36 -12.87
CA LEU A 184 -6.53 -14.78 -14.18
C LEU A 184 -6.75 -15.77 -15.32
N ASP A 185 -7.08 -15.25 -16.50
CA ASP A 185 -7.10 -16.04 -17.74
C ASP A 185 -5.71 -16.68 -17.96
N LEU A 186 -5.70 -17.95 -18.33
CA LEU A 186 -4.51 -18.74 -18.61
C LEU A 186 -3.53 -18.03 -19.57
N ARG A 187 -4.05 -17.28 -20.56
CA ARG A 187 -3.22 -16.50 -21.49
C ARG A 187 -2.49 -15.38 -20.76
N LEU A 188 -3.19 -14.60 -19.94
CA LEU A 188 -2.62 -13.48 -19.21
C LEU A 188 -1.67 -13.97 -18.10
N ALA A 189 -2.03 -15.04 -17.41
CA ALA A 189 -1.17 -15.68 -16.42
C ALA A 189 0.19 -16.10 -17.02
N ALA A 190 0.19 -16.69 -18.23
CA ALA A 190 1.42 -17.04 -18.93
C ALA A 190 2.26 -15.80 -19.31
N GLU A 191 1.64 -14.73 -19.80
CA GLU A 191 2.34 -13.49 -20.14
C GLU A 191 2.98 -12.83 -18.91
N VAL A 192 2.28 -12.84 -17.76
CA VAL A 192 2.79 -12.34 -16.49
C VAL A 192 3.98 -13.19 -16.02
N VAL A 193 3.85 -14.52 -16.00
CA VAL A 193 4.94 -15.42 -15.60
C VAL A 193 6.15 -15.27 -16.53
N ARG A 194 5.94 -14.97 -17.83
CA ARG A 194 7.03 -14.69 -18.77
C ARG A 194 7.81 -13.41 -18.44
N GLY A 195 7.13 -12.38 -17.92
CA GLY A 195 7.75 -11.13 -17.50
C GLY A 195 8.44 -11.19 -16.13
N MET A 196 8.18 -12.22 -15.33
CA MET A 196 8.78 -12.38 -14.01
C MET A 196 10.23 -12.88 -14.06
N LYS A 197 11.02 -12.55 -13.03
CA LYS A 197 12.34 -13.14 -12.83
C LYS A 197 12.21 -14.65 -12.60
N THR A 198 13.11 -15.43 -13.21
CA THR A 198 13.09 -16.91 -13.17
C THR A 198 12.97 -17.48 -11.75
N ARG A 199 13.68 -16.88 -10.78
CA ARG A 199 13.66 -17.30 -9.37
C ARG A 199 12.26 -17.16 -8.75
N ASP A 200 11.56 -16.06 -9.01
CA ASP A 200 10.26 -15.78 -8.40
C ASP A 200 9.14 -16.51 -9.14
N ALA A 201 9.24 -16.60 -10.47
CA ALA A 201 8.36 -17.45 -11.28
C ALA A 201 8.37 -18.91 -10.79
N GLY A 202 9.55 -19.47 -10.51
CA GLY A 202 9.68 -20.84 -9.99
C GLY A 202 8.98 -21.04 -8.64
N LYS A 203 9.13 -20.09 -7.70
CA LYS A 203 8.46 -20.15 -6.38
C LYS A 203 6.93 -20.14 -6.53
N VAL A 204 6.41 -19.28 -7.40
CA VAL A 204 4.97 -19.14 -7.62
C VAL A 204 4.41 -20.36 -8.34
N MET A 205 5.10 -20.84 -9.38
CA MET A 205 4.72 -22.05 -10.12
C MET A 205 4.70 -23.31 -9.23
N GLY A 206 5.60 -23.41 -8.25
CA GLY A 206 5.61 -24.51 -7.29
C GLY A 206 4.45 -24.50 -6.29
N LEU A 207 3.73 -23.39 -6.15
CA LEU A 207 2.57 -23.25 -5.27
C LEU A 207 1.23 -23.30 -6.03
N LEU A 208 1.25 -23.35 -7.36
CA LEU A 208 0.05 -23.50 -8.18
C LEU A 208 -0.44 -24.97 -8.19
N PRO A 209 -1.74 -25.20 -8.42
CA PRO A 209 -2.26 -26.53 -8.72
C PRO A 209 -1.50 -27.15 -9.91
N PRO A 210 -1.14 -28.44 -9.84
CA PRO A 210 -0.26 -29.07 -10.82
C PRO A 210 -0.84 -29.01 -12.25
N ASP A 211 -2.15 -29.15 -12.39
CA ASP A 211 -2.83 -29.07 -13.70
C ASP A 211 -2.75 -27.67 -14.32
N PHE A 212 -2.96 -26.63 -13.50
CA PHE A 212 -2.88 -25.24 -13.95
C PHE A 212 -1.43 -24.84 -14.26
N ALA A 213 -0.48 -25.21 -13.41
CA ALA A 213 0.94 -25.02 -13.65
C ALA A 213 1.39 -25.68 -14.96
N ALA A 214 0.96 -26.91 -15.24
CA ALA A 214 1.25 -27.59 -16.50
C ALA A 214 0.60 -26.89 -17.71
N ALA A 215 -0.61 -26.34 -17.56
CA ALA A 215 -1.28 -25.55 -18.60
C ALA A 215 -0.51 -24.27 -18.92
N VAL A 216 -0.08 -23.52 -17.89
CA VAL A 216 0.75 -22.31 -18.03
C VAL A 216 2.09 -22.64 -18.68
N ALA A 217 2.78 -23.70 -18.24
CA ALA A 217 4.05 -24.14 -18.81
C ALA A 217 3.93 -24.52 -20.29
N ARG A 218 2.88 -25.27 -20.67
CA ARG A 218 2.58 -25.59 -22.08
C ARG A 218 2.28 -24.34 -22.92
N ARG A 219 1.72 -23.30 -22.31
CA ARG A 219 1.45 -22.03 -23.00
C ARG A 219 2.74 -21.23 -23.20
N LEU A 220 3.58 -21.13 -22.17
CA LEU A 220 4.90 -20.51 -22.23
C LEU A 220 5.80 -21.16 -23.29
N ALA A 221 5.79 -22.49 -23.38
CA ALA A 221 6.55 -23.22 -24.39
C ALA A 221 6.10 -22.91 -25.83
N ARG A 222 4.79 -22.69 -26.04
CA ARG A 222 4.22 -22.35 -27.36
C ARG A 222 4.38 -20.88 -27.73
N GLY A 223 4.35 -19.96 -26.76
CA GLY A 223 4.48 -18.52 -26.98
C GLY A 223 5.89 -18.02 -27.32
N ARG A 224 6.88 -18.92 -27.43
CA ARG A 224 8.28 -18.58 -27.76
C ARG A 224 8.58 -18.62 -29.28
N GLN A 225 7.59 -18.93 -30.12
CA GLN A 225 7.75 -19.14 -31.57
C GLN A 225 7.20 -18.00 -32.46
N GLY A 226 6.91 -16.83 -31.90
CA GLY A 226 6.58 -15.62 -32.65
C GLY A 226 7.68 -14.58 -32.50
#